data_AF-A0A1B6K5G8-F1
#
_entry.id   AF-A0A1B6K5G8-F1
#
_cell.length_a   1.000
_cell.length_b   1.000
_cell.length_c   1.000
_cell.angle_alpha   90.00
_cell.angle_beta   90.00
_cell.angle_gamma   90.00
#
_symmetry.space_group_name_H-M   'P 1'
#
loop_
_entity.id
_entity.type
_entity.pdbx_description
1 polymer ?
#
loop_
_entity_poly.entity_id
_entity_poly.type
_entity_poly.pdbx_seq_one_letter_code
_entity_poly.pdbx_strand_id
1 'polypeptide(L)'
;DNGISVIHSSGRTHSVPWSEGQLIPTFYTMRDESCPVMDDIAQRCKEIANMAGDTSEILSNLCYHHQICYLCSAETETSDSACDMTFLTKANNLCGDSPRCRYTARRTMATMHSLRGDPSPLGCDWRKYTCLGHYLLANMR
;
A
#
# COMPACT_ATOMS: atom_id res chain seq x y z
N ASP A 1 29.93 47.31 1.06
CA ASP A 1 29.07 46.70 2.09
C ASP A 1 28.16 45.64 1.51
N ASN A 2 28.41 44.39 1.92
CA ASN A 2 27.48 43.33 2.36
C ASN A 2 26.14 43.20 1.60
N GLY A 3 25.87 42.13 0.84
CA GLY A 3 25.28 40.86 1.34
C GLY A 3 23.74 40.99 1.44
N ILE A 4 22.85 40.10 0.99
CA ILE A 4 22.81 38.63 0.87
C ILE A 4 21.67 38.25 -0.11
N SER A 5 21.85 37.13 -0.82
CA SER A 5 20.90 36.44 -1.71
C SER A 5 19.80 35.64 -1.00
N VAL A 6 18.67 35.36 -1.66
CA VAL A 6 18.00 34.05 -1.58
C VAL A 6 17.55 33.61 -2.97
N ILE A 7 17.88 32.37 -3.31
CA ILE A 7 17.96 31.81 -4.66
C ILE A 7 16.71 30.97 -4.95
N HIS A 8 16.14 31.16 -6.13
CA HIS A 8 15.16 30.27 -6.77
C HIS A 8 15.84 28.96 -7.20
N SER A 9 15.23 27.80 -6.96
CA SER A 9 15.62 26.55 -7.63
C SER A 9 14.42 25.91 -8.32
N SER A 10 14.17 26.44 -9.51
CA SER A 10 13.60 25.71 -10.65
C SER A 10 14.41 24.45 -10.97
N GLY A 11 13.74 23.45 -11.54
CA GLY A 11 14.31 22.16 -11.90
C GLY A 11 15.58 22.22 -12.75
N ARG A 12 16.39 21.16 -12.65
CA ARG A 12 17.52 20.94 -13.55
C ARG A 12 17.76 19.46 -13.73
N THR A 13 17.40 18.98 -14.90
CA THR A 13 17.94 17.77 -15.53
C THR A 13 19.46 17.87 -15.56
N HIS A 14 20.15 16.94 -14.91
CA HIS A 14 21.60 16.76 -15.08
C HIS A 14 21.84 15.52 -15.93
N SER A 15 22.07 15.74 -17.22
CA SER A 15 22.75 14.82 -18.12
C SER A 15 24.24 14.78 -17.72
N VAL A 16 24.75 13.60 -17.35
CA VAL A 16 26.18 13.39 -17.08
C VAL A 16 26.91 13.00 -18.38
N PRO A 17 28.14 13.49 -18.64
CA PRO A 17 28.90 13.21 -19.85
C PRO A 17 29.67 11.88 -19.75
N TRP A 18 29.83 11.24 -20.90
CA TRP A 18 30.46 9.93 -21.09
C TRP A 18 31.98 9.99 -20.91
N SER A 19 32.55 9.04 -20.16
CA SER A 19 33.96 8.64 -20.29
C SER A 19 34.06 7.12 -20.48
N GLU A 20 35.07 6.74 -21.24
CA GLU A 20 35.22 5.51 -22.00
C GLU A 20 35.20 4.20 -21.20
N GLY A 21 34.65 3.15 -21.83
CA GLY A 21 35.17 1.80 -21.68
C GLY A 21 34.67 0.96 -20.52
N GLN A 22 33.38 0.63 -20.47
CA GLN A 22 32.96 -0.65 -19.89
C GLN A 22 31.68 -1.16 -20.56
N LEU A 23 31.78 -2.29 -21.24
CA LEU A 23 30.65 -3.09 -21.72
C LEU A 23 29.85 -3.56 -20.49
N ILE A 24 28.88 -2.77 -20.04
CA ILE A 24 27.86 -3.22 -19.10
C ILE A 24 26.73 -3.83 -19.95
N PRO A 25 26.35 -5.11 -19.76
CA PRO A 25 25.25 -5.69 -20.50
C PRO A 25 23.98 -4.86 -20.29
N THR A 26 23.25 -4.58 -21.37
CA THR A 26 21.98 -3.83 -21.42
C THR A 26 20.81 -4.57 -20.74
N PHE A 27 21.02 -5.07 -19.53
CA PHE A 27 19.99 -5.59 -18.66
C PHE A 27 20.03 -4.77 -17.36
N TYR A 28 18.86 -4.33 -16.89
CA TYR A 28 18.63 -3.56 -15.67
C TYR A 28 18.71 -2.03 -15.78
N THR A 29 17.95 -1.46 -16.70
CA THR A 29 17.04 -0.36 -16.31
C THR A 29 15.66 -0.95 -16.00
N MET A 30 15.57 -1.77 -14.94
CA MET A 30 14.28 -1.92 -14.29
C MET A 30 14.00 -0.56 -13.67
N ARG A 31 13.17 0.24 -14.37
CA ARG A 31 12.36 1.26 -13.69
C ARG A 31 11.82 0.59 -12.44
N ASP A 32 11.97 1.25 -11.29
CA ASP A 32 11.14 0.96 -10.13
C ASP A 32 9.71 0.77 -10.64
N GLU A 33 9.26 -0.48 -10.68
CA GLU A 33 7.90 -0.85 -11.05
C GLU A 33 7.03 -0.39 -9.88
N SER A 34 6.74 0.91 -9.82
CA SER A 34 5.68 1.46 -8.97
C SER A 34 4.46 0.59 -9.21
N CYS A 35 3.89 0.04 -8.15
CA CYS A 35 2.72 -0.81 -8.25
C CYS A 35 1.49 0.05 -7.94
N PRO A 36 0.86 0.69 -8.94
CA PRO A 36 -0.10 1.76 -8.67
C PRO A 36 -1.32 1.27 -7.88
N VAL A 37 -1.76 0.02 -8.08
CA VAL A 37 -2.84 -0.60 -7.29
C VAL A 37 -2.47 -0.65 -5.80
N MET A 38 -1.22 -1.03 -5.53
CA MET A 38 -0.68 -1.17 -4.18
C MET A 38 -0.47 0.21 -3.54
N ASP A 39 -0.06 1.21 -4.32
CA ASP A 39 0.08 2.60 -3.88
C ASP A 39 -1.29 3.21 -3.49
N ASP A 40 -2.32 2.98 -4.30
CA ASP A 40 -3.70 3.40 -4.00
C ASP A 40 -4.18 2.78 -2.68
N ILE A 41 -3.96 1.47 -2.50
CA ILE A 41 -4.36 0.76 -1.28
C ILE A 41 -3.57 1.24 -0.07
N ALA A 42 -2.27 1.48 -0.21
CA ALA A 42 -1.44 2.02 0.87
C ALA A 42 -1.93 3.40 1.29
N GLN A 43 -2.24 4.28 0.33
CA GLN A 43 -2.77 5.60 0.60
C GLN A 43 -4.14 5.53 1.28
N ARG A 44 -5.04 4.68 0.78
CA ARG A 44 -6.36 4.44 1.39
C ARG A 44 -6.23 3.93 2.83
N CYS A 45 -5.30 3.01 3.11
CA CYS A 45 -5.11 2.51 4.47
C CYS A 45 -4.58 3.57 5.45
N LYS A 46 -3.78 4.54 4.99
CA LYS A 46 -3.39 5.70 5.81
C LYS A 46 -4.61 6.55 6.19
N GLU A 47 -5.52 6.79 5.25
CA GLU A 47 -6.76 7.53 5.51
C GLU A 47 -7.63 6.79 6.53
N ILE A 48 -7.76 5.47 6.38
CA ILE A 48 -8.50 4.61 7.31
C ILE A 48 -7.87 4.62 8.70
N ALA A 49 -6.54 4.51 8.81
CA ALA A 49 -5.83 4.58 10.09
C ALA A 49 -6.11 5.90 10.82
N ASN A 50 -6.04 7.02 10.09
CA ASN A 50 -6.36 8.35 10.63
C ASN A 50 -7.82 8.44 11.13
N MET A 51 -8.79 7.96 10.36
CA MET A 51 -10.21 7.99 10.71
C MET A 51 -10.55 7.05 11.90
N ALA A 52 -9.90 5.90 11.96
CA ALA A 52 -10.11 4.90 13.01
C ALA A 52 -9.41 5.25 14.33
N GLY A 53 -8.42 6.15 14.28
CA GLY A 53 -7.58 6.52 15.41
C GLY A 53 -6.42 5.55 15.66
N ASP A 54 -5.96 4.85 14.63
CA ASP A 54 -4.71 4.07 14.64
C ASP A 54 -3.51 4.97 14.31
N THR A 55 -3.22 5.93 15.19
CA THR A 55 -2.16 6.93 14.96
C THR A 55 -0.75 6.35 14.95
N SER A 56 -0.59 5.14 15.46
CA SER A 56 0.67 4.38 15.43
C SER A 56 0.79 3.47 14.20
N GLU A 57 -0.25 3.41 13.36
CA GLU A 57 -0.30 2.60 12.14
C GLU A 57 0.00 1.11 12.38
N ILE A 58 -0.32 0.59 13.57
CA ILE A 58 -0.01 -0.80 13.92
C ILE A 58 -0.88 -1.80 13.14
N LEU A 59 -2.04 -1.34 12.65
CA LEU A 59 -2.97 -2.13 11.84
C LEU A 59 -2.76 -1.91 10.33
N SER A 60 -1.87 -1.01 9.89
CA SER A 60 -1.71 -0.66 8.48
C SER A 60 -1.45 -1.88 7.59
N ASN A 61 -0.58 -2.80 8.01
CA ASN A 61 -0.32 -4.04 7.28
C ASN A 61 -1.56 -4.95 7.18
N LEU A 62 -2.39 -4.99 8.23
CA LEU A 62 -3.62 -5.78 8.23
C LEU A 62 -4.70 -5.14 7.37
N CYS A 63 -4.83 -3.80 7.42
CA CYS A 63 -5.68 -3.03 6.52
C CYS A 63 -5.30 -3.32 5.07
N TYR A 64 -4.00 -3.26 4.76
CA TYR A 64 -3.49 -3.47 3.42
C TYR A 64 -3.87 -4.85 2.86
N HIS A 65 -3.63 -5.89 3.66
CA HIS A 65 -4.03 -7.26 3.33
C HIS A 65 -5.55 -7.37 3.12
N HIS A 66 -6.34 -6.77 4.02
CA HIS A 66 -7.79 -6.75 3.90
C HIS A 66 -8.27 -6.08 2.61
N GLN A 67 -7.75 -4.88 2.29
CA GLN A 67 -8.15 -4.15 1.10
C GLN A 67 -7.80 -4.92 -0.18
N ILE A 68 -6.67 -5.61 -0.24
CA ILE A 68 -6.33 -6.48 -1.38
C ILE A 68 -7.25 -7.70 -1.45
N CYS A 69 -7.52 -8.35 -0.32
CA CYS A 69 -8.44 -9.48 -0.25
C CYS A 69 -9.81 -9.09 -0.80
N TYR A 70 -10.32 -7.94 -0.39
CA TYR A 70 -11.61 -7.40 -0.83
C TYR A 70 -11.59 -7.05 -2.32
N LEU A 71 -10.55 -6.36 -2.80
CA LEU A 71 -10.39 -5.99 -4.21
C LEU A 71 -10.33 -7.23 -5.13
N CYS A 72 -9.71 -8.30 -4.65
CA CYS A 72 -9.43 -9.53 -5.40
C CYS A 72 -10.26 -10.74 -4.95
N SER A 73 -11.39 -10.52 -4.28
CA SER A 73 -12.22 -11.57 -3.67
C SER A 73 -12.68 -12.60 -4.71
N ALA A 74 -13.08 -12.12 -5.89
CA ALA A 74 -13.47 -12.97 -7.02
C ALA A 74 -12.31 -13.83 -7.56
N GLU A 75 -11.09 -13.29 -7.63
CA GLU A 75 -9.90 -13.98 -8.16
C GLU A 75 -9.33 -15.02 -7.19
N THR A 76 -9.57 -14.82 -5.90
CA THR A 76 -9.06 -15.66 -4.80
C THR A 76 -10.12 -16.63 -4.27
N GLU A 77 -11.30 -16.69 -4.90
CA GLU A 77 -12.46 -17.47 -4.45
C GLU A 77 -12.79 -17.25 -2.95
N THR A 78 -12.46 -16.06 -2.44
CA THR A 78 -12.59 -15.69 -1.03
C THR A 78 -13.77 -14.75 -0.87
N SER A 79 -14.73 -15.07 0.00
CA SER A 79 -15.84 -14.15 0.27
C SER A 79 -15.36 -12.90 1.03
N ASP A 80 -16.02 -11.76 0.83
CA ASP A 80 -15.81 -10.54 1.61
C ASP A 80 -15.80 -10.80 3.12
N SER A 81 -16.76 -11.60 3.61
CA SER A 81 -16.83 -11.97 5.03
C SER A 81 -15.61 -12.75 5.54
N ALA A 82 -14.94 -13.49 4.67
CA ALA A 82 -13.71 -14.20 5.01
C ALA A 82 -12.51 -13.24 5.10
N CYS A 83 -12.46 -12.21 4.24
CA CYS A 83 -11.51 -11.10 4.38
C CYS A 83 -11.70 -10.38 5.71
N ASP A 84 -12.95 -10.07 6.08
CA ASP A 84 -13.29 -9.39 7.33
C ASP A 84 -12.83 -10.20 8.55
N MET A 85 -13.18 -11.49 8.56
CA MET A 85 -12.83 -12.42 9.63
C MET A 85 -11.32 -12.59 9.77
N THR A 86 -10.58 -12.63 8.65
CA THR A 86 -9.12 -12.73 8.65
C THR A 86 -8.49 -11.49 9.27
N PHE A 87 -8.96 -10.29 8.92
CA PHE A 87 -8.50 -9.04 9.54
C PHE A 87 -8.76 -9.05 11.05
N LEU A 88 -10.00 -9.33 11.46
CA LEU A 88 -10.36 -9.27 12.88
C LEU A 88 -9.59 -10.30 13.72
N THR A 89 -9.38 -11.50 13.18
CA THR A 89 -8.59 -12.55 13.85
C THR A 89 -7.14 -12.10 14.02
N LYS A 90 -6.48 -11.66 12.94
CA LYS A 90 -5.09 -11.17 12.99
C LYS A 90 -4.94 -9.94 13.89
N ALA A 91 -5.90 -9.02 13.84
CA ALA A 91 -5.89 -7.81 14.66
C ALA A 91 -6.09 -8.13 16.15
N ASN A 92 -7.00 -9.05 16.50
CA ASN A 92 -7.18 -9.49 17.89
C ASN A 92 -5.91 -10.15 18.45
N ASN A 93 -5.23 -10.97 17.63
CA ASN A 93 -3.95 -11.57 18.02
C ASN A 93 -2.85 -10.51 18.20
N LEU A 94 -2.73 -9.58 17.25
CA LEU A 94 -1.77 -8.47 17.33
C LEU A 94 -2.02 -7.58 18.55
N CYS A 95 -3.27 -7.31 18.89
CA CYS A 95 -3.64 -6.46 20.01
C CYS A 95 -3.44 -7.11 21.38
N GLY A 96 -3.30 -8.44 21.47
CA GLY A 96 -3.30 -9.16 22.74
C GLY A 96 -4.50 -8.73 23.59
N ASP A 97 -4.30 -8.48 24.88
CA ASP A 97 -5.38 -8.06 25.80
C ASP A 97 -5.60 -6.54 25.88
N SER A 98 -4.95 -5.74 25.04
CA SER A 98 -5.14 -4.28 25.03
C SER A 98 -6.56 -3.90 24.59
N PRO A 99 -7.43 -3.38 25.49
CA PRO A 99 -8.81 -3.05 25.14
C PRO A 99 -8.85 -1.89 24.14
N ARG A 100 -7.92 -0.94 24.27
CA ARG A 100 -7.76 0.19 23.35
C ARG A 100 -7.43 -0.27 21.94
N CYS A 101 -6.47 -1.19 21.79
CA CYS A 101 -6.10 -1.72 20.48
C CYS A 101 -7.26 -2.48 19.83
N ARG A 102 -7.93 -3.38 20.58
CA ARG A 102 -9.10 -4.13 20.07
C ARG A 102 -10.25 -3.20 19.67
N TYR A 103 -10.47 -2.11 20.41
CA TYR A 103 -11.42 -1.08 20.04
C TYR A 103 -11.03 -0.38 18.73
N THR A 104 -9.77 0.04 18.59
CA THR A 104 -9.26 0.62 17.35
C THR A 104 -9.40 -0.35 16.17
N ALA A 105 -9.09 -1.64 16.34
CA ALA A 105 -9.26 -2.65 15.29
C ALA A 105 -10.71 -2.77 14.80
N ARG A 106 -11.68 -2.78 15.72
CA ARG A 106 -13.11 -2.79 15.34
C ARG A 106 -13.52 -1.51 14.61
N ARG A 107 -12.97 -0.36 15.02
CA ARG A 107 -13.18 0.91 14.30
C ARG A 107 -12.57 0.90 12.91
N THR A 108 -11.35 0.40 12.75
CA THR A 108 -10.70 0.23 11.44
C THR A 108 -11.57 -0.60 10.52
N MET A 109 -12.12 -1.72 10.99
CA MET A 109 -13.09 -2.52 10.23
C MET A 109 -14.34 -1.72 9.84
N ALA A 110 -14.97 -1.06 10.80
CA ALA A 110 -16.15 -0.23 10.52
C ALA A 110 -15.85 0.90 9.50
N THR A 111 -14.66 1.51 9.58
CA THR A 111 -14.21 2.52 8.63
C THR A 111 -14.00 1.92 7.24
N MET A 112 -13.34 0.76 7.13
CA MET A 112 -13.17 0.03 5.85
C MET A 112 -14.52 -0.20 5.15
N HIS A 113 -15.55 -0.64 5.89
CA HIS A 113 -16.90 -0.82 5.32
C HIS A 113 -17.63 0.49 5.00
N SER A 114 -17.37 1.57 5.74
CA SER A 114 -18.01 2.85 5.51
C SER A 114 -17.53 3.55 4.25
N LEU A 115 -16.27 3.31 3.85
CA LEU A 115 -15.70 3.84 2.63
C LEU A 115 -16.25 3.06 1.44
N ARG A 116 -17.20 3.67 0.73
CA ARG A 116 -17.79 3.11 -0.49
C ARG A 116 -16.74 2.99 -1.61
N GLY A 117 -16.97 2.05 -2.51
CA GLY A 117 -16.18 1.86 -3.72
C GLY A 117 -14.94 1.00 -3.52
N ASP A 118 -14.41 0.51 -4.64
CA ASP A 118 -13.27 -0.38 -4.65
C ASP A 118 -12.02 0.30 -4.06
N PRO A 119 -11.16 -0.46 -3.37
CA PRO A 119 -9.94 0.08 -2.77
C PRO A 119 -8.97 0.74 -3.76
N SER A 120 -9.03 0.38 -5.05
CA SER A 120 -8.33 1.04 -6.14
C SER A 120 -9.21 1.07 -7.39
N PRO A 121 -9.28 2.20 -8.12
CA PRO A 121 -10.02 2.30 -9.38
C PRO A 121 -9.42 1.43 -10.50
N LEU A 122 -8.20 0.91 -10.30
CA LEU A 122 -7.52 0.04 -11.24
C LEU A 122 -7.98 -1.42 -11.17
N GLY A 123 -8.77 -1.78 -10.14
CA GLY A 123 -9.32 -3.13 -9.98
C GLY A 123 -8.27 -4.19 -9.66
N CYS A 124 -8.70 -5.45 -9.59
CA CYS A 124 -7.82 -6.61 -9.41
C CYS A 124 -7.27 -7.16 -10.75
N ASP A 125 -6.63 -6.31 -11.56
CA ASP A 125 -5.98 -6.79 -12.79
C ASP A 125 -4.57 -7.33 -12.51
N TRP A 126 -4.49 -8.47 -11.80
CA TRP A 126 -3.23 -9.08 -11.36
C TRP A 126 -2.34 -9.55 -12.52
N ARG A 127 -2.91 -9.75 -13.72
CA ARG A 127 -2.17 -10.09 -14.93
C ARG A 127 -1.44 -8.88 -15.51
N LYS A 128 -2.06 -7.71 -15.44
CA LYS A 128 -1.45 -6.44 -15.84
C LYS A 128 -0.49 -5.90 -14.78
N TYR A 129 -0.84 -6.03 -13.50
CA TYR A 129 -0.05 -5.55 -12.38
C TYR A 129 0.65 -6.74 -11.70
N THR A 130 1.81 -7.13 -12.22
CA THR A 130 2.56 -8.32 -11.77
C THR A 130 2.92 -8.28 -10.28
N CYS A 131 3.19 -7.10 -9.74
CA CYS A 131 3.38 -6.85 -8.30
C CYS A 131 2.17 -7.28 -7.44
N LEU A 132 0.94 -7.03 -7.91
CA LEU A 132 -0.28 -7.52 -7.26
C LEU A 132 -0.35 -9.04 -7.36
N GLY A 133 -0.05 -9.61 -8.54
CA GLY A 133 0.02 -11.06 -8.73
C GLY A 133 1.00 -11.75 -7.78
N HIS A 134 2.20 -11.20 -7.61
CA HIS A 134 3.19 -11.70 -6.64
C HIS A 134 2.66 -11.64 -5.20
N TYR A 135 1.98 -10.55 -4.83
CA TYR A 135 1.40 -10.43 -3.51
C TYR A 135 0.32 -11.48 -3.26
N LEU A 136 -0.60 -11.68 -4.22
CA LEU A 136 -1.67 -12.68 -4.12
C LEU A 136 -1.09 -14.10 -3.95
N LEU A 137 -0.07 -14.44 -4.75
CA LEU A 137 0.59 -15.75 -4.65
C LEU A 137 1.27 -15.99 -3.30
N ALA A 138 1.84 -14.95 -2.70
CA ALA A 138 2.58 -15.06 -1.45
C ALA A 138 1.70 -14.99 -0.19
N ASN A 139 0.52 -14.35 -0.28
CA ASN A 139 -0.26 -14.00 0.91
C ASN A 139 -1.71 -14.48 0.90
N MET A 140 -2.26 -14.85 -0.27
CA MET A 140 -3.70 -15.11 -0.45
C MET A 140 -4.02 -16.51 -1.00
N ARG A 141 -3.05 -17.41 -1.06
CA ARG A 141 -3.23 -18.83 -1.43
C ARG A 141 -3.21 -19.74 -0.21
#